data_AF-A0A2U1TKS6-F1
#
_entry.id   AF-A0A2U1TKS6-F1
#
_cell.length_a   1.000
_cell.length_b   1.000
_cell.length_c   1.000
_cell.angle_alpha   90.00
_cell.angle_beta   90.00
_cell.angle_gamma   90.00
#
_symmetry.space_group_name_H-M   'P 1'
#
loop_
_entity.id
_entity.type
_entity.pdbx_description
1 polymer ?
#
loop_
_entity_poly.entity_id
_entity_poly.type
_entity_poly.pdbx_seq_one_letter_code
_entity_poly.pdbx_strand_id
1 'polypeptide(L)' 'MYDNGRGVPQDYQQAYAWYAVAAANGDNNAPKNRENVARRLTPLALTEAQTFARNYFARFSSKK' A
#
# COMPACT_ATOMS: atom_id res chain seq x y z
N MET A 1 0.14 -20.92 -10.14
CA MET A 1 -1.09 -20.20 -10.55
C MET A 1 -1.81 -19.83 -9.27
N TYR A 2 -1.97 -18.53 -8.99
CA TYR A 2 -2.56 -18.00 -7.75
C TYR A 2 -4.08 -18.15 -7.77
N ASP A 3 -4.48 -19.41 -7.74
CA ASP A 3 -5.85 -19.88 -7.86
C ASP A 3 -6.47 -19.93 -6.47
N ASN A 4 -7.14 -18.85 -6.07
CA ASN A 4 -8.19 -18.79 -5.04
C ASN A 4 -8.79 -17.38 -5.04
N GLY A 5 -9.71 -17.15 -5.99
CA GLY A 5 -10.37 -15.88 -6.23
C GLY A 5 -11.26 -15.39 -5.08
N ARG A 6 -10.71 -14.55 -4.21
CA ARG A 6 -11.45 -13.58 -3.37
C ARG A 6 -10.63 -12.30 -3.16
N GLY A 7 -10.62 -11.41 -4.14
CA GLY A 7 -10.12 -10.02 -4.00
C GLY A 7 -8.76 -9.91 -3.30
N VAL A 8 -7.73 -10.34 -4.02
CA VAL A 8 -6.35 -10.65 -3.60
C VAL A 8 -5.80 -9.75 -2.46
N PRO A 9 -5.48 -10.31 -1.28
CA PRO A 9 -4.79 -9.60 -0.20
C PRO A 9 -3.48 -8.94 -0.66
N GLN A 10 -2.79 -9.57 -1.61
CA GLN A 10 -1.57 -9.07 -2.23
C GLN A 10 -1.76 -7.73 -2.95
N ASP A 11 -2.88 -7.54 -3.64
CA ASP A 11 -3.19 -6.26 -4.31
C ASP A 11 -3.46 -5.16 -3.29
N TYR A 12 -4.11 -5.47 -2.17
CA TYR A 12 -4.32 -4.51 -1.09
C TYR A 12 -3.00 -4.12 -0.40
N GLN A 13 -2.07 -5.04 -0.22
CA GLN A 13 -0.75 -4.72 0.33
C GLN A 13 0.03 -3.76 -0.58
N GLN A 14 0.02 -4.03 -1.89
CA GLN A 14 0.63 -3.15 -2.88
C GLN A 14 -0.10 -1.81 -2.99
N ALA A 15 -1.43 -1.80 -2.94
CA ALA A 15 -2.23 -0.57 -2.96
C ALA A 15 -1.94 0.33 -1.75
N TYR A 16 -1.84 -0.26 -0.55
CA TYR A 16 -1.44 0.48 0.65
C TYR A 16 -0.06 1.13 0.46
N ALA A 17 0.91 0.40 -0.11
CA ALA A 17 2.24 0.93 -0.40
C ALA A 17 2.19 2.11 -1.40
N TRP A 18 1.43 1.97 -2.48
CA TRP A 18 1.23 3.05 -3.46
C TRP A 18 0.58 4.28 -2.86
N TYR A 19 -0.49 4.11 -2.07
CA TYR A 19 -1.15 5.24 -1.40
C TYR A 19 -0.25 5.88 -0.34
N ALA A 20 0.59 5.11 0.35
CA ALA A 20 1.56 5.68 1.28
C ALA A 20 2.58 6.59 0.55
N VAL A 21 3.09 6.16 -0.60
CA VAL A 21 3.99 6.97 -1.43
C VAL A 21 3.27 8.18 -2.04
N ALA A 22 2.05 8.01 -2.55
CA ALA A 22 1.26 9.10 -3.12
C ALA A 22 0.96 10.18 -2.06
N ALA A 23 0.62 9.77 -0.83
CA ALA A 23 0.41 10.69 0.28
C ALA A 23 1.66 11.53 0.59
N ALA A 24 2.85 10.92 0.51
CA ALA A 24 4.11 11.64 0.71
C ALA A 24 4.49 12.56 -0.46
N ASN A 25 4.00 12.27 -1.67
CA ASN A 25 4.13 13.14 -2.83
C ASN A 25 3.09 14.27 -2.88
N GLY A 26 2.23 14.40 -1.86
CA GLY A 26 1.24 15.48 -1.74
C GLY A 26 -0.16 15.15 -2.26
N ASP A 27 -0.47 13.88 -2.52
CA ASP A 27 -1.83 13.47 -2.84
C ASP A 27 -2.71 13.49 -1.58
N ASN A 28 -3.65 14.43 -1.54
CA ASN A 28 -4.57 14.62 -0.42
C ASN A 28 -5.61 13.49 -0.26
N ASN A 29 -5.89 12.72 -1.31
CA ASN A 29 -6.82 11.60 -1.28
C ASN A 29 -6.14 10.28 -0.89
N ALA A 30 -4.82 10.20 -1.07
CA ALA A 30 -4.06 9.00 -0.79
C ALA A 30 -4.10 8.53 0.67
N PRO A 31 -4.03 9.39 1.71
CA PRO A 31 -4.20 8.96 3.10
C PRO A 31 -5.53 8.25 3.36
N LYS A 32 -6.62 8.78 2.80
CA LYS A 32 -7.97 8.21 2.93
C LYS A 32 -8.05 6.84 2.25
N ASN A 33 -7.50 6.72 1.05
CA ASN A 33 -7.46 5.46 0.33
C ASN A 33 -6.55 4.42 1.00
N ARG A 34 -5.40 4.85 1.54
CA ARG A 34 -4.51 4.02 2.37
C ARG A 34 -5.25 3.41 3.55
N GLU A 35 -6.03 4.21 4.28
CA GLU A 35 -6.83 3.74 5.42
C GLU A 35 -7.94 2.78 5.01
N ASN A 36 -8.65 3.06 3.92
CA ASN A 36 -9.69 2.17 3.41
C ASN A 36 -9.14 0.77 3.09
N VAL A 37 -7.93 0.73 2.53
CA VAL A 37 -7.23 -0.52 2.25
C VAL A 37 -6.69 -1.16 3.54
N ALA A 38 -6.12 -0.37 4.45
CA ALA A 38 -5.61 -0.86 5.74
C ALA A 38 -6.70 -1.56 6.57
N ARG A 39 -7.95 -1.05 6.54
CA ARG A 39 -9.10 -1.67 7.22
C ARG A 39 -9.49 -3.04 6.64
N ARG A 40 -9.11 -3.33 5.40
CA ARG A 40 -9.35 -4.62 4.74
C ARG A 40 -8.20 -5.60 4.95
N LEU A 41 -7.05 -5.12 5.40
CA LEU A 41 -5.86 -5.93 5.64
C LEU A 41 -5.87 -6.50 7.07
N THR A 42 -5.33 -7.71 7.22
CA THR A 42 -5.01 -8.25 8.54
C THR A 42 -3.79 -7.51 9.11
N PRO A 43 -3.57 -7.54 10.44
CA PRO A 43 -2.38 -6.94 11.04
C PRO A 43 -1.06 -7.43 10.45
N LEU A 44 -0.99 -8.73 10.12
CA LEU A 44 0.16 -9.33 9.43
C LEU A 44 0.35 -8.71 8.04
N ALA A 45 -0.72 -8.69 7.24
CA ALA A 45 -0.67 -8.16 5.88
C ALA A 45 -0.38 -6.64 5.85
N LEU A 46 -0.85 -5.89 6.84
CA LEU A 46 -0.52 -4.46 7.01
C LEU A 46 0.97 -4.25 7.27
N THR A 47 1.60 -5.11 8.06
CA THR A 47 3.03 -5.05 8.36
C THR A 47 3.87 -5.32 7.11
N GLU A 48 3.47 -6.31 6.30
CA GLU A 48 4.06 -6.55 4.99
C GLU A 48 3.85 -5.36 4.04
N ALA A 49 2.64 -4.79 4.01
CA ALA A 49 2.32 -3.60 3.20
C ALA A 49 3.16 -2.38 3.57
N GLN A 50 3.43 -2.16 4.86
CA GLN A 50 4.35 -1.12 5.36
C GLN A 50 5.79 -1.38 4.89
N THR A 51 6.21 -2.63 4.85
CA THR A 51 7.53 -3.03 4.34
C THR A 51 7.65 -2.76 2.84
N PHE A 52 6.61 -3.08 2.06
CA PHE A 52 6.54 -2.72 0.63
C PHE A 52 6.53 -1.21 0.42
N ALA A 53 5.78 -0.46 1.25
CA ALA A 53 5.76 1.00 1.21
C ALA A 53 7.18 1.56 1.33
N ARG A 54 7.96 1.10 2.32
CA ARG A 54 9.37 1.51 2.50
C ARG A 54 10.22 1.26 1.26
N ASN A 55 10.06 0.11 0.60
CA ASN A 55 10.77 -0.17 -0.64
C ASN A 55 10.32 0.76 -1.78
N TYR A 56 9.02 1.04 -1.87
CA TYR A 56 8.46 1.93 -2.89
C TYR A 56 8.89 3.37 -2.66
N PHE A 57 9.03 3.81 -1.42
CA PHE A 57 9.65 5.09 -1.09
C PHE A 57 11.07 5.20 -1.66
N ALA A 58 11.91 4.17 -1.50
CA ALA A 58 13.26 4.19 -2.06
C ALA A 58 13.26 4.27 -3.61
N ARG A 59 12.26 3.67 -4.25
CA ARG A 59 12.17 3.60 -5.72
C ARG A 59 11.45 4.80 -6.36
N PHE A 60 10.45 5.38 -5.69
CA PHE A 60 9.51 6.35 -6.25
C PHE A 60 9.47 7.69 -5.50
N SER A 61 10.02 7.79 -4.28
CA SER A 61 10.27 9.10 -3.68
C SER A 61 11.52 9.68 -4.33
N SER A 62 11.31 10.38 -5.44
CA SER A 62 12.32 11.21 -6.07
C SER A 62 12.72 12.29 -5.06
N LYS A 63 13.96 12.19 -4.56
CA LYS A 63 14.61 13.31 -3.86
C LYS A 63 14.58 14.51 -4.79
N LYS A 64 13.86 15.55 -4.39
CA LYS A 64 14.15 16.92 -4.85
C LYS A 64 15.22 17.51 -3.96
#